data_AF-A0AAN8VFD9-F1
#
_entry.id   AF-A0AAN8VFD9-F1
#
_cell.length_a   1.000
_cell.length_b   1.000
_cell.length_c   1.000
_cell.angle_alpha   90.00
_cell.angle_beta   90.00
_cell.angle_gamma   90.00
#
_symmetry.space_group_name_H-M   'P 1'
#
loop_
_entity.id
_entity.type
_entity.pdbx_description
1 polymer ?
#
loop_
_entity_poly.entity_id
_entity_poly.type
_entity_poly.pdbx_seq_one_letter_code
_entity_poly.pdbx_strand_id
1 'polypeptide(L)'
;MIAKCALVEIEQAKQAEAIVSEIANYPFMISGMPRHVRARAAEPIMFEDRPIKPGRKLHIRWLDPKGPDVKVAKELKEKSRLFAAEASFLLKEEEKLAKQQVVTLKANYKKYELIESVMADGTARDLASHYNMSLADERDYP
;
A
#
# COMPACT_ATOMS: atom_id res chain seq x y z
N MET A 1 1.88 -2.99 -12.10
CA MET A 1 0.65 -3.63 -11.55
C MET A 1 -0.37 -2.52 -11.39
N ILE A 2 -1.51 -2.54 -12.07
CA ILE A 2 -2.57 -1.53 -11.90
C ILE A 2 -3.11 -1.67 -10.47
N ALA A 3 -3.29 -0.56 -9.76
CA ALA A 3 -3.92 -0.58 -8.44
C ALA A 3 -5.30 -1.25 -8.56
N LYS A 4 -5.45 -2.41 -7.93
CA LYS A 4 -6.72 -3.14 -7.90
C LYS A 4 -7.54 -2.58 -6.75
N CYS A 5 -8.67 -1.96 -7.07
CA CYS A 5 -9.69 -1.61 -6.09
C CYS A 5 -10.70 -2.77 -6.02
N ALA A 6 -11.32 -2.96 -4.86
CA ALA A 6 -12.41 -3.90 -4.66
C ALA A 6 -13.56 -3.20 -3.94
N LEU A 7 -14.80 -3.56 -4.30
CA LEU A 7 -15.98 -3.21 -3.51
C LEU A 7 -16.17 -4.28 -2.43
N VAL A 8 -16.40 -3.85 -1.19
CA VAL A 8 -16.76 -4.72 -0.08
C VAL A 8 -18.11 -4.24 0.44
N GLU A 9 -19.12 -5.10 0.36
CA GLU A 9 -20.45 -4.84 0.88
C GLU A 9 -20.55 -5.37 2.31
N ILE A 10 -20.98 -4.51 3.22
CA ILE A 10 -21.13 -4.82 4.65
C ILE A 10 -22.59 -4.60 5.02
N GLU A 11 -23.19 -5.57 5.70
CA GLU A 11 -24.61 -5.55 6.06
C GLU A 11 -24.99 -4.35 6.94
N GLN A 12 -24.12 -3.97 7.89
CA GLN A 12 -24.38 -2.88 8.82
C GLN A 12 -23.50 -1.65 8.56
N ALA A 13 -24.13 -0.49 8.41
CA ALA A 13 -23.43 0.77 8.16
C ALA A 13 -22.39 1.11 9.25
N LYS A 14 -22.73 0.91 10.53
CA LYS A 14 -21.80 1.15 11.65
C LYS A 14 -20.55 0.29 11.59
N GLN A 15 -20.68 -0.96 11.11
CA GLN A 15 -19.54 -1.86 10.94
C GLN A 15 -18.65 -1.38 9.79
N ALA A 16 -19.24 -0.93 8.68
CA ALA A 16 -18.48 -0.37 7.57
C ALA A 16 -17.67 0.87 7.98
N GLU A 17 -18.26 1.78 8.76
CA GLU A 17 -17.57 2.96 9.30
C GLU A 17 -16.42 2.58 10.23
N ALA A 18 -16.65 1.60 11.14
CA ALA A 18 -15.62 1.10 12.04
C ALA A 18 -14.43 0.49 11.27
N ILE A 19 -14.71 -0.35 10.27
CA ILE A 19 -13.68 -0.97 9.41
C ILE A 19 -12.85 0.10 8.68
N VAL A 20 -13.51 1.12 8.11
CA VAL A 20 -12.80 2.22 7.43
C VAL A 20 -11.90 2.97 8.41
N SER A 21 -12.38 3.26 9.62
CA SER A 21 -11.59 3.92 10.66
C SER A 21 -10.42 3.06 11.12
N GLU A 22 -10.62 1.75 11.27
CA GLU A 22 -9.60 0.83 11.74
C GLU A 22 -8.46 0.69 10.72
N ILE A 23 -8.80 0.49 9.43
CA ILE A 23 -7.81 0.41 8.34
C ILE A 23 -7.04 1.73 8.18
N ALA A 24 -7.65 2.87 8.48
CA ALA A 24 -6.98 4.17 8.45
C ALA A 24 -5.96 4.33 9.58
N ASN A 25 -6.25 3.79 10.77
CA ASN A 25 -5.43 3.94 11.97
C ASN A 25 -4.38 2.83 12.12
N TYR A 26 -4.65 1.63 11.61
CA TYR A 26 -3.81 0.46 11.76
C TYR A 26 -3.50 -0.17 10.39
N PRO A 27 -2.22 -0.40 10.06
CA PRO A 27 -1.84 -1.02 8.80
C PRO A 27 -2.45 -2.41 8.64
N PHE A 28 -3.47 -2.52 7.80
CA PHE A 28 -4.05 -3.80 7.41
C PHE A 28 -3.38 -4.32 6.15
N MET A 29 -2.89 -5.55 6.16
CA MET A 29 -2.14 -6.14 5.04
C MET A 29 -2.91 -7.32 4.45
N ILE A 30 -3.08 -7.33 3.12
CA ILE A 30 -3.64 -8.47 2.38
C ILE A 30 -2.51 -9.12 1.59
N SER A 31 -1.97 -10.22 2.12
CA SER A 31 -0.99 -11.13 1.51
C SER A 31 0.38 -10.56 1.10
N GLY A 32 1.43 -11.39 1.25
CA GLY A 32 2.69 -11.42 0.47
C GLY A 32 3.62 -10.20 0.52
N MET A 33 3.15 -9.04 0.04
CA MET A 33 3.91 -7.79 0.03
C MET A 33 3.31 -6.82 1.06
N PRO A 34 4.11 -6.16 1.90
CA PRO A 34 3.63 -5.28 2.96
C PRO A 34 3.12 -3.94 2.39
N ARG A 35 2.01 -4.01 1.65
CA ARG A 35 1.24 -2.86 1.20
C ARG A 35 0.02 -2.73 2.08
N HIS A 36 -0.04 -1.63 2.83
CA HIS A 36 -1.20 -1.33 3.63
C HIS A 36 -2.40 -1.10 2.71
N VAL A 37 -3.52 -1.71 3.06
CA VAL A 37 -4.80 -1.45 2.41
C VAL A 37 -5.28 -0.06 2.81
N ARG A 38 -5.95 0.62 1.88
CA ARG A 38 -6.69 1.84 2.17
C ARG A 38 -8.16 1.58 1.92
N ALA A 39 -9.00 1.97 2.87
CA ALA A 39 -10.45 1.86 2.77
C ALA A 39 -11.06 3.27 2.69
N ARG A 40 -12.17 3.37 1.96
CA ARG A 40 -13.02 4.57 1.92
C ARG A 40 -14.46 4.14 1.71
N ALA A 41 -15.41 4.95 2.19
CA ALA A 41 -16.82 4.76 1.88
C ALA A 41 -17.04 4.75 0.37
N ALA A 42 -17.84 3.81 -0.12
CA ALA A 42 -18.18 3.74 -1.52
C ALA A 42 -19.09 4.92 -1.89
N GLU A 43 -18.73 5.66 -2.93
CA GLU A 43 -19.57 6.72 -3.48
C GLU A 43 -20.06 6.34 -4.88
N PRO A 44 -21.28 6.74 -5.28
CA PRO A 44 -21.80 6.49 -6.62
C PRO A 44 -20.86 6.95 -7.75
N ILE A 45 -20.03 7.98 -7.52
CA ILE A 45 -19.08 8.49 -8.52
C ILE A 45 -17.94 7.51 -8.84
N MET A 46 -17.68 6.54 -7.96
CA MET A 46 -16.60 5.57 -8.09
C MET A 46 -16.93 4.43 -9.07
N PHE A 47 -18.19 4.31 -9.47
CA PHE A 47 -18.67 3.24 -10.34
C PHE A 47 -18.81 3.72 -11.80
N GLU A 48 -18.69 2.78 -12.74
CA GLU A 48 -18.76 3.05 -14.19
C GLU A 48 -20.20 3.32 -14.66
N ASP A 49 -21.15 2.61 -14.08
CA ASP A 49 -22.60 2.68 -14.32
C ASP A 49 -23.28 3.90 -13.68
N ARG A 50 -22.48 4.84 -13.14
CA ARG A 50 -23.02 6.03 -12.49
C ARG A 50 -23.91 6.84 -13.44
N PRO A 51 -25.05 7.37 -12.95
CA PRO A 51 -25.88 8.23 -13.75
C PRO A 51 -25.13 9.52 -14.12
N ILE A 52 -25.43 10.08 -15.30
CA ILE A 52 -24.91 11.39 -15.70
C ILE A 52 -25.34 12.41 -14.65
N LYS A 53 -24.40 13.25 -14.18
CA LYS A 53 -24.71 14.31 -13.22
C LYS A 53 -25.89 15.16 -13.76
N PRO A 54 -27.00 15.29 -13.01
CA PRO A 54 -28.17 16.05 -13.46
C PRO A 54 -27.77 17.47 -13.89
N GLY A 55 -28.29 17.93 -15.02
CA GLY A 55 -28.01 19.27 -15.56
C GLY A 55 -26.70 19.43 -16.33
N ARG A 56 -25.83 18.42 -16.38
CA ARG A 56 -24.58 18.50 -17.15
C ARG A 56 -24.83 18.25 -18.64
N LYS A 57 -24.72 19.29 -19.47
CA LYS A 57 -24.70 19.18 -20.93
C LYS A 57 -23.25 19.01 -21.42
N LEU A 58 -22.91 17.83 -21.94
CA LEU A 58 -21.59 17.58 -22.53
C LEU A 58 -21.61 18.01 -24.01
N HIS A 59 -20.74 18.96 -24.37
CA HIS A 59 -20.53 19.35 -25.76
C HIS A 59 -19.17 18.82 -26.20
N ILE A 60 -19.18 17.89 -27.15
CA ILE A 60 -17.96 17.32 -27.72
C ILE A 60 -17.71 18.04 -29.05
N ARG A 61 -16.57 18.71 -29.18
CA ARG A 61 -16.14 19.34 -30.43
C ARG A 61 -14.65 19.14 -30.64
N TRP A 62 -14.25 18.98 -31.89
CA TRP A 62 -12.85 19.16 -32.27
C TRP A 62 -12.49 20.63 -32.15
N LEU A 63 -11.30 20.90 -31.61
CA LEU A 63 -10.80 22.27 -31.54
C LEU A 63 -10.27 22.71 -32.91
N ASP A 64 -10.70 23.89 -33.36
CA ASP A 64 -10.07 24.59 -34.47
C ASP A 64 -8.64 25.00 -34.07
N PRO A 65 -7.59 24.65 -34.83
CA PRO A 65 -6.20 25.05 -34.57
C PRO A 65 -5.96 26.55 -34.40
N LYS A 66 -6.83 27.42 -34.94
CA LYS A 66 -6.75 28.88 -34.78
C LYS A 66 -7.62 29.41 -33.64
N GLY A 67 -8.34 28.54 -32.94
CA GLY A 67 -9.23 28.91 -31.85
C GLY A 67 -8.49 29.32 -30.57
N PRO A 68 -9.09 30.18 -29.73
CA PRO A 68 -8.47 30.65 -28.48
C PRO A 68 -8.25 29.52 -27.48
N ASP A 69 -9.10 28.48 -27.50
CA ASP A 69 -9.06 27.35 -26.58
C ASP A 69 -7.87 26.39 -26.84
N VAL A 70 -7.16 26.52 -27.97
CA VAL A 70 -6.05 25.62 -28.35
C VAL A 70 -4.91 25.69 -27.36
N LYS A 71 -4.63 26.88 -26.82
CA LYS A 71 -3.57 27.05 -25.82
C LYS A 71 -3.89 26.26 -24.55
N VAL A 72 -5.13 26.39 -24.05
CA VAL A 72 -5.60 25.67 -22.87
C VAL A 72 -5.57 24.15 -23.09
N ALA A 73 -6.01 23.68 -24.26
CA ALA A 73 -5.97 22.26 -24.60
C ALA A 73 -4.54 21.70 -24.66
N LYS A 74 -3.58 22.49 -25.18
CA LYS A 74 -2.16 22.13 -25.17
C LYS A 74 -1.59 22.04 -23.77
N GLU A 75 -1.84 23.04 -22.92
CA GLU A 75 -1.39 23.03 -21.52
C GLU A 75 -1.96 21.83 -20.74
N LEU A 76 -3.25 21.51 -20.93
CA LEU A 76 -3.87 20.32 -20.31
C LEU A 76 -3.23 19.02 -20.82
N LYS A 77 -2.91 18.94 -22.11
CA LYS A 77 -2.23 17.78 -22.70
C LYS A 77 -0.82 17.60 -22.13
N GLU A 78 -0.08 18.70 -21.96
CA GLU A 78 1.26 18.69 -21.36
C GLU A 78 1.21 18.27 -19.89
N LYS A 79 0.29 18.83 -19.10
CA LYS A 79 0.07 18.41 -17.71
C LYS A 79 -0.30 16.93 -17.60
N SER A 80 -1.19 16.45 -18.46
CA SER A 80 -1.57 15.02 -18.51
C SER A 80 -0.37 14.11 -18.80
N ARG A 81 0.51 14.51 -19.72
CA ARG A 81 1.76 13.79 -20.00
C ARG A 81 2.72 13.80 -18.81
N LEU A 82 2.86 14.94 -18.14
CA LEU A 82 3.68 15.05 -16.93
C LEU A 82 3.18 14.10 -15.84
N PHE A 83 1.88 14.12 -15.53
CA PHE A 83 1.29 13.21 -14.55
C PHE A 83 1.47 11.74 -14.92
N ALA A 84 1.35 11.39 -16.20
CA ALA A 84 1.61 10.03 -16.67
C ALA A 84 3.08 9.61 -16.48
N ALA A 85 4.02 10.53 -16.69
CA ALA A 85 5.45 10.30 -16.46
C ALA A 85 5.77 10.15 -14.97
N GLU A 86 5.22 11.03 -14.12
CA GLU A 86 5.35 10.96 -12.66
C GLU A 86 4.78 9.65 -12.10
N ALA A 87 3.58 9.25 -12.53
CA ALA A 87 2.98 7.98 -12.12
C ALA A 87 3.84 6.78 -12.53
N SER A 88 4.41 6.81 -13.75
CA SER A 88 5.31 5.77 -14.24
C SER A 88 6.62 5.72 -13.45
N PHE A 89 7.13 6.88 -13.01
CA PHE A 89 8.30 6.97 -12.16
C PHE A 89 8.03 6.39 -10.76
N LEU A 90 6.92 6.78 -10.13
CA LEU A 90 6.52 6.26 -8.82
C LEU A 90 6.36 4.74 -8.82
N LEU A 91 5.84 4.16 -9.90
CA LEU A 91 5.73 2.71 -10.05
C LEU A 91 7.09 2.00 -10.05
N LYS A 92 8.12 2.62 -10.64
CA LYS A 92 9.50 2.09 -10.60
C LYS A 92 10.11 2.18 -9.21
N GLU A 93 9.86 3.27 -8.48
CA GLU A 93 10.31 3.42 -7.09
C GLU A 93 9.64 2.40 -6.17
N GLU A 94 8.34 2.14 -6.37
CA GLU A 94 7.61 1.09 -5.63
C GLU A 94 8.21 -0.31 -5.88
N GLU A 95 8.59 -0.61 -7.13
CA GLU A 95 9.25 -1.88 -7.47
C GLU A 95 10.62 -2.03 -6.79
N LYS A 96 11.43 -0.96 -6.76
CA LYS A 96 12.73 -0.96 -6.05
C LYS A 96 12.54 -1.15 -4.56
N LEU A 97 11.58 -0.44 -3.97
CA LEU A 97 11.24 -0.56 -2.55
C LEU A 97 10.82 -2.00 -2.21
N ALA A 98 9.97 -2.62 -3.03
CA ALA A 98 9.57 -4.00 -2.84
C ALA A 98 10.77 -4.97 -2.86
N LYS A 99 11.73 -4.78 -3.78
CA LYS A 99 12.98 -5.57 -3.81
C LYS A 99 13.81 -5.40 -2.54
N GLN A 100 13.97 -4.17 -2.08
CA GLN A 100 14.71 -3.88 -0.85
C GLN A 100 14.05 -4.51 0.38
N GLN A 101 12.72 -4.46 0.46
CA GLN A 101 11.96 -5.10 1.53
C GLN A 101 12.16 -6.62 1.56
N VAL A 102 12.13 -7.28 0.39
CA VAL A 102 12.38 -8.74 0.30
C VAL A 102 13.78 -9.10 0.77
N VAL A 103 14.80 -8.33 0.38
CA VAL A 103 16.19 -8.56 0.83
C VAL A 103 16.30 -8.38 2.34
N THR A 104 15.72 -7.31 2.87
CA THR A 104 15.73 -7.01 4.31
C THR A 104 15.01 -8.11 5.10
N LEU A 105 13.86 -8.58 4.61
CA LEU A 105 13.10 -9.65 5.24
C LEU A 105 13.92 -10.94 5.31
N LYS A 106 14.56 -11.36 4.20
CA LYS A 106 15.45 -12.53 4.19
C LYS A 106 16.61 -12.40 5.17
N ALA A 107 17.23 -11.22 5.25
CA ALA A 107 18.30 -10.98 6.19
C ALA A 107 17.82 -11.07 7.65
N ASN A 108 16.63 -10.56 7.94
CA ASN A 108 16.03 -10.66 9.27
C ASN A 108 15.69 -12.10 9.65
N TYR A 109 15.09 -12.88 8.75
CA TYR A 109 14.83 -14.31 9.00
C TYR A 109 16.11 -15.08 9.35
N LYS A 110 17.18 -14.89 8.57
CA LYS A 110 18.48 -15.53 8.86
C LYS A 110 19.04 -15.15 10.23
N LYS A 111 18.83 -13.91 10.69
CA LYS A 111 19.25 -13.49 12.03
C LYS A 111 18.46 -14.21 13.11
N TYR A 112 17.14 -14.35 12.94
CA TYR A 112 16.31 -15.08 13.89
C TYR A 112 16.64 -16.58 13.92
N GLU A 113 16.82 -17.21 12.76
CA GLU A 113 17.27 -18.63 12.68
C GLU A 113 18.61 -18.84 13.40
N LEU A 114 19.57 -17.93 13.24
CA LEU A 114 20.86 -18.02 13.93
C LEU A 114 20.71 -17.86 15.45
N ILE A 115 19.85 -16.95 15.92
CA ILE A 115 19.58 -16.77 17.34
C ILE A 115 18.92 -18.04 17.91
N GLU A 116 17.90 -18.56 17.23
CA GLU A 116 17.23 -19.80 17.62
C GLU A 116 18.20 -20.98 17.65
N SER A 117 19.07 -21.11 16.64
CA SER A 117 20.04 -22.23 16.60
C SER A 117 21.02 -22.18 17.76
N VAL A 118 21.59 -21.00 18.06
CA VAL A 118 22.56 -20.79 19.15
C VAL A 118 21.92 -20.92 20.54
N MET A 119 20.62 -20.63 20.64
CA MET A 119 19.83 -20.91 21.86
C MET A 119 19.55 -22.42 22.01
N ALA A 120 19.18 -23.10 20.93
CA ALA A 120 18.80 -24.51 20.93
C ALA A 120 19.99 -25.46 21.12
N ASP A 121 21.15 -25.15 20.54
CA ASP A 121 22.36 -25.97 20.64
C ASP A 121 23.14 -25.80 21.96
N GLY A 122 22.70 -24.86 22.82
CA GLY A 122 23.30 -24.59 24.13
C GLY A 122 24.47 -23.60 24.11
N THR A 123 24.95 -23.21 22.92
CA THR A 123 26.07 -22.27 22.77
C THR A 123 25.81 -20.95 23.50
N ALA A 124 24.57 -20.45 23.47
CA ALA A 124 24.19 -19.25 24.21
C ALA A 124 24.39 -19.40 25.73
N ARG A 125 24.03 -20.56 26.30
CA ARG A 125 24.16 -20.85 27.74
C ARG A 125 25.63 -20.98 28.15
N ASP A 126 26.42 -21.66 27.34
CA ASP A 126 27.85 -21.83 27.58
C ASP A 126 28.58 -20.49 27.59
N LEU A 127 28.28 -19.62 26.61
CA LEU A 127 28.82 -18.26 26.56
C LEU A 127 28.35 -17.42 27.75
N ALA A 128 27.07 -17.48 28.12
CA ALA A 128 26.55 -16.75 29.26
C ALA A 128 27.23 -17.18 30.58
N SER A 129 27.48 -18.47 30.77
CA SER A 129 28.24 -18.98 31.91
C SER A 129 29.69 -18.49 31.91
N HIS A 130 30.34 -18.42 30.74
CA HIS A 130 31.73 -17.96 30.63
C HIS A 130 31.89 -16.47 30.95
N TYR A 131 30.92 -15.65 30.56
CA TYR A 131 30.91 -14.21 30.83
C TYR A 131 30.15 -13.81 32.09
N ASN A 132 29.67 -14.78 32.88
CA ASN A 132 28.89 -14.56 34.09
C ASN A 132 27.65 -13.65 33.87
N MET A 133 26.96 -13.87 32.75
CA MET A 133 25.77 -13.14 32.33
C MET A 133 24.50 -13.98 32.58
N SER A 134 23.43 -13.34 33.03
CA SER A 134 22.12 -14.00 33.14
C SER A 134 21.41 -13.97 31.79
N LEU A 135 21.02 -15.14 31.28
CA LEU A 135 20.02 -15.22 30.21
C LEU A 135 18.64 -15.05 30.85
N ALA A 136 17.78 -14.24 30.23
CA ALA A 136 16.38 -14.21 30.62
C ALA A 136 15.74 -15.51 30.10
N ASP A 137 15.56 -16.49 30.98
CA ASP A 137 14.80 -17.70 30.68
C ASP A 137 13.34 -17.36 30.35
N GLU A 138 12.76 -18.24 29.56
CA GLU A 138 11.45 -18.19 28.93
C GLU A 138 10.35 -17.59 29.80
N ARG A 139 9.68 -16.57 29.25
CA ARG A 139 8.36 -16.17 29.72
C ARG A 139 7.40 -17.32 29.47
N ASP A 140 7.01 -18.02 30.53
CA ASP A 140 5.76 -18.77 30.60
C ASP A 140 4.63 -17.87 30.07
N TYR A 141 4.17 -18.15 28.84
CA TYR A 141 2.89 -17.65 28.36
C TYR A 141 1.80 -18.64 28.79
N PRO A 142 0.69 -18.18 29.40
CA PRO A 142 -0.44 -19.03 29.79
C PRO A 142 -1.18 -19.64 28.59
#